data_AF-A0A3M2YKN2-F1
#
_entry.id   AF-A0A3M2YKN2-F1
#
_cell.length_a   1.000
_cell.length_b   1.000
_cell.length_c   1.000
_cell.angle_alpha   90.00
_cell.angle_beta   90.00
_cell.angle_gamma   90.00
#
_symmetry.space_group_name_H-M   'P 1'
#
loop_
_entity.id
_entity.type
_entity.pdbx_description
1 polymer ?
#
loop_
_entity_poly.entity_id
_entity_poly.type
_entity_poly.pdbx_seq_one_letter_code
_entity_poly.pdbx_strand_id
1 'polypeptide(L)' 'NVRIEDHRQSLVFMVERSVPMPAPSTDCLTDLQAVRLFKGQLEIAPSIRVGGCGPGLWDQKLFIWYFSK' A
#
# COMPACT_ATOMS: atom_id res chain seq x y z
N ASN A 1 -6.20 -6.90 -7.67
CA ASN A 1 -5.93 -7.98 -6.69
C ASN A 1 -5.72 -7.35 -5.33
N VAL A 2 -6.61 -7.61 -4.37
CA VAL A 2 -6.48 -7.09 -2.99
C VAL A 2 -5.97 -8.24 -2.13
N ARG A 3 -4.82 -8.05 -1.48
CA ARG A 3 -4.25 -8.99 -0.50
C ARG A 3 -4.68 -8.56 0.90
N ILE A 4 -5.20 -9.50 1.69
CA ILE A 4 -5.70 -9.26 3.05
C ILE A 4 -4.86 -10.09 4.01
N GLU A 5 -4.18 -9.44 4.96
CA GLU A 5 -3.45 -10.12 6.05
C GLU A 5 -3.92 -9.59 7.42
N ASP A 6 -4.08 -10.49 8.39
CA ASP A 6 -4.57 -10.19 9.74
C ASP A 6 -3.40 -9.78 10.64
N HIS A 7 -3.36 -8.51 11.05
CA HIS A 7 -2.45 -8.02 12.07
C HIS A 7 -3.26 -7.50 13.27
N ARG A 8 -3.11 -8.14 14.44
CA ARG A 8 -3.81 -7.79 15.69
C ARG A 8 -5.35 -7.69 15.54
N GLN A 9 -5.97 -8.62 14.82
CA GLN A 9 -7.41 -8.65 14.53
C GLN A 9 -7.91 -7.45 13.71
N SER A 10 -7.02 -6.79 12.96
CA SER A 10 -7.37 -5.74 12.02
C SER A 10 -7.00 -6.17 10.61
N LEU A 11 -7.99 -6.12 9.71
CA LEU A 11 -7.77 -6.40 8.30
C LEU A 11 -7.07 -5.19 7.69
N VAL A 12 -5.84 -5.39 7.23
CA VAL A 12 -5.07 -4.38 6.50
C VAL A 12 -5.03 -4.79 5.04
N PHE A 13 -5.41 -3.87 4.15
CA PHE A 13 -5.25 -4.04 2.72
C PHE A 13 -4.47 -2.87 2.14
N MET A 14 -3.73 -3.15 1.08
CA MET A 14 -2.93 -2.17 0.37
C MET A 14 -3.61 -1.80 -0.95
N VAL A 15 -3.64 -0.51 -1.22
CA VAL A 15 -4.07 0.08 -2.47
C VAL A 15 -2.83 0.52 -3.24
N GLU A 16 -2.78 0.15 -4.51
CA GLU A 16 -1.68 0.45 -5.42
C GLU A 16 -2.21 1.23 -6.63
N ARG A 17 -1.50 2.29 -7.01
CA ARG A 17 -1.72 3.04 -8.24
C ARG A 17 -0.40 3.28 -8.95
N SER A 18 -0.19 2.61 -10.09
CA SER A 18 0.98 2.81 -10.95
C SER A 18 0.66 3.73 -12.12
N VAL A 19 1.57 4.66 -12.41
CA VAL A 19 1.54 5.54 -13.58
C VAL A 19 2.83 5.32 -14.38
N PRO A 20 2.75 4.96 -15.68
CA PRO A 20 3.94 4.81 -16.52
C PRO A 20 4.76 6.11 -16.59
N MET A 21 6.08 6.01 -16.53
CA MET A 21 6.95 7.14 -16.78
C MET A 21 7.03 7.46 -18.28
N PRO A 22 7.32 8.72 -18.65
CA PRO A 22 7.48 9.10 -20.05
C PRO A 22 8.68 8.37 -20.70
N ALA A 23 8.58 8.18 -22.02
CA ALA A 23 9.69 7.64 -22.82
C ALA A 23 10.98 8.47 -22.62
N PRO A 24 12.18 7.84 -22.63
CA PRO A 24 12.46 6.45 -22.99
C PRO A 24 12.33 5.46 -21.82
N SER A 25 11.85 5.89 -20.64
CA SER A 25 11.75 5.01 -19.48
C SER A 25 10.72 3.91 -19.70
N THR A 26 11.03 2.71 -19.21
CA THR A 26 10.12 1.55 -19.17
C THR A 26 9.52 1.32 -17.78
N ASP A 27 9.81 2.20 -16.82
CA ASP A 27 9.38 2.08 -15.44
C ASP A 27 8.09 2.85 -15.14
N CYS A 28 7.56 2.65 -13.93
CA CYS A 28 6.38 3.36 -13.41
C CYS A 28 6.72 4.12 -12.13
N LEU A 29 5.95 5.16 -11.84
CA LEU A 29 5.81 5.69 -10.49
C LEU A 29 4.58 5.04 -9.86
N THR A 30 4.77 4.42 -8.70
CA THR A 30 3.70 3.71 -7.99
C THR A 30 3.45 4.35 -6.64
N ASP A 31 2.19 4.72 -6.39
CA ASP A 31 1.70 5.15 -5.08
C ASP A 31 1.12 3.96 -4.34
N LEU A 32 1.60 3.74 -3.11
CA LEU A 32 1.17 2.70 -2.20
C LEU A 32 0.51 3.34 -0.99
N GLN A 33 -0.65 2.83 -0.58
CA GLN A 33 -1.33 3.26 0.63
C GLN A 33 -1.95 2.05 1.33
N ALA A 34 -1.78 1.95 2.65
CA ALA A 34 -2.50 0.96 3.43
C ALA A 34 -3.77 1.55 4.05
N VAL A 35 -4.79 0.71 4.11
CA VAL A 35 -6.06 0.97 4.77
C VAL A 35 -6.32 -0.17 5.73
N ARG A 36 -6.75 0.15 6.96
CA ARG A 36 -7.20 -0.85 7.93
C ARG A 36 -8.64 -0.61 8.35
N LEU A 37 -9.35 -1.69 8.66
CA LEU A 37 -10.59 -1.63 9.42
C LEU A 37 -10.29 -1.95 10.89
N PHE A 38 -10.47 -0.98 11.77
CA PHE A 38 -10.23 -1.13 13.21
C PHE A 38 -11.41 -0.58 14.01
N LYS A 39 -12.00 -1.40 14.89
CA LYS A 39 -13.17 -1.03 15.72
C LYS A 39 -14.32 -0.38 14.93
N GLY A 40 -14.58 -0.86 13.71
CA GLY A 40 -15.64 -0.34 12.84
C GLY A 40 -15.31 0.97 12.12
N GLN A 41 -14.08 1.48 12.25
CA GLN A 41 -13.60 2.67 11.56
C GLN A 41 -12.55 2.31 10.50
N LEU A 42 -12.62 2.99 9.36
CA LEU A 42 -11.58 2.93 8.34
C LEU A 42 -10.48 3.92 8.69
N GLU A 43 -9.26 3.42 8.79
CA GLU A 43 -8.08 4.23 9.01
C GLU A 43 -7.11 4.10 7.83
N ILE A 44 -6.48 5.21 7.47
CA ILE A 44 -5.57 5.32 6.33
C ILE A 44 -4.16 5.64 6.82
N ALA A 45 -3.17 4.93 6.27
CA ALA A 45 -1.77 5.29 6.45
C ALA A 45 -1.38 6.39 5.44
N PRO A 46 -0.27 7.13 5.68
CA PRO A 46 0.33 7.99 4.67
C PRO A 46 0.67 7.21 3.39
N SER A 47 0.56 7.86 2.24
CA SER A 47 0.97 7.29 0.95
C SER A 47 2.49 7.27 0.82
N ILE A 48 3.03 6.19 0.28
CA ILE A 48 4.45 6.03 -0.06
C ILE A 48 4.57 5.93 -1.58
N ARG A 49 5.49 6.70 -2.18
CA ARG A 49 5.79 6.61 -3.61
C ARG A 49 7.05 5.80 -3.84
N VAL A 50 6.97 4.81 -4.72
CA VAL A 50 8.08 3.95 -5.12
C VAL A 50 8.29 3.99 -6.63
N GLY A 51 9.54 3.80 -7.06
CA GLY A 51 9.90 3.61 -8.46
C GLY A 51 9.79 2.14 -8.82
N GLY A 52 8.99 1.83 -9.84
CA GLY A 52 8.75 0.48 -10.34
C GLY A 52 7.26 0.20 -10.54
N CYS A 53 6.94 -0.64 -11.52
CA CYS A 53 5.59 -1.09 -11.79
C CYS A 53 5.22 -2.29 -10.88
N GLY A 54 3.93 -2.41 -10.53
CA GLY A 54 3.40 -3.51 -9.73
C GLY A 54 3.22 -4.85 -10.44
N PRO A 55 2.85 -5.91 -9.69
CA PRO A 55 2.81 -5.97 -8.23
C PRO A 55 4.19 -6.41 -7.71
N GLY A 56 4.97 -5.45 -7.21
CA GLY A 56 6.24 -5.75 -6.56
C GLY A 56 6.03 -6.54 -5.26
N LEU A 57 7.12 -7.07 -4.69
CA LEU A 57 7.14 -7.69 -3.34
C LEU A 57 6.94 -6.62 -2.24
N TRP A 58 5.98 -5.72 -2.41
CA TRP A 58 5.61 -4.69 -1.46
C TRP A 58 4.90 -5.36 -0.29
N ASP A 59 5.55 -5.38 0.87
CA ASP A 59 4.99 -5.98 2.08
C ASP A 59 4.14 -4.93 2.82
N GLN A 60 2.89 -5.26 3.11
CA GLN A 60 2.01 -4.36 3.87
C GLN A 60 2.53 -4.05 5.28
N LYS A 61 3.50 -4.81 5.80
CA LYS A 61 4.25 -4.51 7.03
C LYS A 61 4.95 -3.16 7.01
N LEU A 62 5.26 -2.62 5.82
CA LEU A 62 5.78 -1.26 5.68
C LEU A 62 4.87 -0.21 6.34
N PHE A 63 3.57 -0.51 6.45
CA PHE A 63 2.58 0.43 6.97
C PHE A 63 2.14 0.16 8.42
N ILE A 64 2.51 -0.97 9.04
CA ILE A 64 2.02 -1.37 10.37
C ILE A 64 2.37 -0.33 11.45
N TRP A 65 3.53 0.33 11.33
CA TRP A 65 3.96 1.36 12.25
C TRP A 65 3.02 2.58 12.27
N TYR A 66 2.38 2.91 11.15
CA TYR A 66 1.41 4.02 11.08
C TYR A 66 0.12 3.71 11.84
N PHE A 67 -0.17 2.44 12.07
CA PHE A 67 -1.36 1.93 12.73
C PHE A 67 -1.12 1.57 14.21
N SER A 68 0.07 1.84 14.73
CA SER A 68 0.46 1.52 16.10
C SER A 68 0.21 2.67 17.09
N LYS A 69 -0.41 3.76 16.64
CA LYS A 69 -0.95 4.82 17.50
C LYS A 69 -2.32 4.45 18.06
#